data_AF-A0A6H0A0I4-F1
#
_entry.id   AF-A0A6H0A0I4-F1
#
_cell.length_a   1.000
_cell.length_b   1.000
_cell.length_c   1.000
_cell.angle_alpha   90.00
_cell.angle_beta   90.00
_cell.angle_gamma   90.00
#
_symmetry.space_group_name_H-M   'P 1'
#
loop_
_entity.id
_entity.type
_entity.pdbx_description
1 polymer ?
#
loop_
_entity_poly.entity_id
_entity_poly.type
_entity_poly.pdbx_seq_one_letter_code
_entity_poly.pdbx_strand_id
1 'polypeptide(L)'
;MQLNFDCEMGFENTPPELRTSISLLPLSEYDHIIISESGGKDSMACLFYLMELGVPLSKLELWHQSVDGGGANHIEFMDWPVTESYINEVGKLFGIKTCYQWRDGGFFNELMRKDSLTGDVYYTTEDGEIIHLPTKSGKLNTRLKWPAMSPDLRIRWCSPYVKIDVFRRVLNNHPLYKDKKVLVVTGERREESANRAKYAEAEIHACNSKKRLVHAWRPIIDWSEQQVWDMYEKRRFLPHPAYLLGWNRTSCFGCIFSTADLWAMMREIAPGRFNKLVEVEKQINHTVDTNRLTLEQKADMGSIDRLPKDSRINQWVSAALNKNFTKADLIMDKWELPAGAFRGNVGGPV
;
A
#
# COMPACT_ATOMS: atom_id res chain seq x y z
N MET A 1 26.03 16.02 22.63
CA MET A 1 25.94 15.79 21.17
C MET A 1 24.47 15.89 20.80
N GLN A 2 24.02 17.08 20.39
CA GLN A 2 22.62 17.35 20.06
C GLN A 2 22.25 16.63 18.77
N LEU A 3 21.30 15.71 18.86
CA LEU A 3 20.60 15.16 17.70
C LEU A 3 19.60 16.23 17.24
N ASN A 4 19.91 16.93 16.15
CA ASN A 4 18.95 17.78 15.47
C ASN A 4 17.86 16.89 14.85
N PHE A 5 16.68 16.90 15.45
CA PHE A 5 15.45 16.36 14.86
C PHE A 5 14.53 17.52 14.51
N ASP A 6 14.85 18.21 13.42
CA ASP A 6 13.91 19.12 12.76
C ASP A 6 12.85 18.28 12.05
N CYS A 7 11.80 17.89 12.78
CA CYS A 7 10.65 17.18 12.23
C CYS A 7 9.63 18.18 11.68
N GLU A 8 10.01 18.95 10.67
CA GLU A 8 9.07 19.25 9.60
C GLU A 8 9.18 18.09 8.61
N MET A 9 8.08 17.40 8.32
CA MET A 9 8.12 16.32 7.32
C MET A 9 8.72 16.89 6.04
N GLY A 10 9.95 16.48 5.74
CA GLY A 10 10.62 16.80 4.48
C GLY A 10 9.82 16.14 3.37
N PHE A 11 8.84 16.87 2.83
CA PHE A 11 8.31 16.56 1.52
C PHE A 11 9.48 16.69 0.55
N GLU A 12 9.70 15.68 -0.28
CA GLU A 12 10.71 15.78 -1.32
C GLU A 12 10.33 16.94 -2.25
N ASN A 13 11.09 18.04 -2.17
CA ASN A 13 10.79 19.27 -2.89
C ASN A 13 11.17 19.18 -4.37
N THR A 14 11.92 18.15 -4.79
CA THR A 14 12.30 17.95 -6.19
C THR A 14 11.15 17.29 -6.95
N PRO A 15 10.56 17.98 -7.95
CA PRO A 15 9.54 17.42 -8.84
C PRO A 15 10.04 16.14 -9.52
N PRO A 16 9.19 15.12 -9.75
CA PRO A 16 9.59 13.86 -10.39
C PRO A 16 10.32 14.04 -11.73
N GLU A 17 9.89 15.01 -12.55
CA GLU A 17 10.50 15.30 -13.86
C GLU A 17 11.95 15.81 -13.82
N LEU A 18 12.41 16.27 -12.65
CA LEU A 18 13.79 16.72 -12.45
C LEU A 18 14.68 15.65 -11.82
N ARG A 19 14.13 14.46 -11.54
CA ARG A 19 14.89 13.36 -10.93
C ARG A 19 15.49 12.50 -12.02
N THR A 20 16.82 12.56 -12.15
CA THR A 20 17.54 11.74 -13.12
C THR A 20 17.68 10.33 -12.57
N SER A 21 17.39 9.32 -13.41
CA SER A 21 17.60 7.93 -13.02
C SER A 21 19.07 7.66 -12.73
N ILE A 22 19.35 6.93 -11.65
CA ILE A 22 20.71 6.52 -11.29
C ILE A 22 21.02 5.11 -11.79
N SER A 23 22.30 4.75 -11.82
CA SER A 23 22.72 3.36 -11.96
C SER A 23 22.68 2.66 -10.60
N LEU A 24 22.05 1.48 -10.55
CA LEU A 24 22.04 0.64 -9.35
C LEU A 24 23.38 -0.11 -9.21
N LEU A 25 23.70 -0.51 -7.98
CA LEU A 25 24.70 -1.56 -7.75
C LEU A 25 24.20 -2.89 -8.34
N PRO A 26 25.11 -3.84 -8.67
CA PRO A 26 24.72 -5.23 -8.89
C PRO A 26 23.84 -5.74 -7.74
N LEU A 27 22.77 -6.46 -8.05
CA LEU A 27 21.80 -6.91 -7.02
C LEU A 27 22.45 -7.75 -5.91
N SER A 28 23.52 -8.47 -6.23
CA SER A 28 24.33 -9.22 -5.28
C SER A 28 25.06 -8.37 -4.25
N GLU A 29 25.23 -7.06 -4.48
CA GLU A 29 25.93 -6.15 -3.56
C GLU A 29 25.03 -5.52 -2.49
N TYR A 30 23.70 -5.55 -2.64
CA TYR A 30 22.83 -5.08 -1.57
C TYR A 30 22.82 -6.08 -0.42
N ASP A 31 22.87 -5.57 0.80
CA ASP A 31 22.71 -6.36 2.01
C ASP A 31 21.22 -6.76 2.17
N HIS A 32 20.31 -5.84 1.85
CA HIS A 32 18.86 -6.01 1.98
C HIS A 32 18.13 -5.49 0.74
N ILE A 33 17.13 -6.25 0.26
CA ILE A 33 16.23 -5.85 -0.82
C ILE A 33 14.80 -5.89 -0.27
N ILE A 34 14.28 -4.71 0.05
CA ILE A 34 12.97 -4.52 0.65
C ILE A 34 11.95 -4.29 -0.45
N ILE A 35 10.97 -5.17 -0.58
CA ILE A 35 9.80 -4.97 -1.44
C ILE A 35 8.72 -4.32 -0.58
N SER A 36 8.28 -3.12 -0.97
CA SER A 36 7.09 -2.49 -0.39
C SER A 36 5.85 -3.23 -0.87
N GLU A 37 5.46 -4.28 -0.15
CA GLU A 37 4.43 -5.22 -0.57
C GLU A 37 3.04 -4.72 -0.16
N SER A 38 2.16 -4.55 -1.13
CA SER A 38 0.81 -4.02 -0.93
C SER A 38 -0.29 -5.08 -1.05
N GLY A 39 0.05 -6.29 -1.49
CA GLY A 39 -0.89 -7.29 -2.01
C GLY A 39 -1.40 -6.95 -3.41
N GLY A 40 -1.00 -5.81 -3.98
CA GLY A 40 -1.37 -5.38 -5.32
C GLY A 40 -0.66 -6.19 -6.42
N LYS A 41 -1.25 -6.16 -7.62
CA LYS A 41 -0.71 -6.86 -8.80
C LYS A 41 0.73 -6.45 -9.10
N ASP A 42 1.03 -5.16 -8.98
CA ASP A 42 2.31 -4.59 -9.36
C ASP A 42 3.43 -4.87 -8.33
N SER A 43 3.16 -4.81 -7.02
CA SER A 43 4.17 -5.17 -5.99
C SER A 43 4.54 -6.66 -6.05
N MET A 44 3.55 -7.53 -6.25
CA MET A 44 3.78 -8.95 -6.48
C MET A 44 4.53 -9.23 -7.79
N ALA A 45 4.28 -8.46 -8.86
CA ALA A 45 5.05 -8.59 -10.09
C ALA A 45 6.53 -8.20 -9.88
N CYS A 46 6.82 -7.21 -9.03
CA CYS A 46 8.21 -6.92 -8.61
C CYS A 46 8.85 -8.13 -7.93
N LEU A 47 8.14 -8.80 -7.00
CA LEU A 47 8.62 -10.03 -6.37
C LEU A 47 8.94 -11.11 -7.41
N PHE A 48 7.99 -11.40 -8.29
CA PHE A 48 8.16 -12.42 -9.33
C PHE A 48 9.32 -12.11 -10.28
N TYR A 49 9.51 -10.83 -10.64
CA TYR A 49 10.59 -10.41 -11.50
C TYR A 49 11.96 -10.51 -10.80
N LEU A 50 12.07 -10.12 -9.54
CA LEU A 50 13.31 -10.30 -8.75
C LEU A 50 13.71 -11.78 -8.64
N MET A 51 12.73 -12.68 -8.53
CA MET A 51 12.99 -14.12 -8.57
C MET A 51 13.52 -14.58 -9.92
N GLU A 52 12.99 -14.05 -11.03
CA GLU A 52 13.48 -14.36 -12.39
C GLU A 52 14.88 -13.82 -12.66
N LEU A 53 15.24 -12.71 -12.03
CA LEU A 53 16.61 -12.18 -12.01
C LEU A 53 17.57 -13.02 -11.14
N GLY A 54 17.08 -14.07 -10.48
CA GLY A 54 17.90 -14.97 -9.67
C GLY A 54 18.34 -14.37 -8.34
N VAL A 55 17.63 -13.35 -7.83
CA VAL A 55 17.93 -12.78 -6.51
C VAL A 55 17.70 -13.84 -5.44
N PRO A 56 18.68 -14.12 -4.55
CA PRO A 56 18.48 -15.06 -3.46
C PRO A 56 17.32 -14.63 -2.56
N LEU A 57 16.37 -15.54 -2.32
CA LEU A 57 15.18 -15.25 -1.50
C LEU A 57 15.55 -14.80 -0.08
N SER A 58 16.70 -15.23 0.44
CA SER A 58 17.23 -14.82 1.73
C SER A 58 17.63 -13.33 1.82
N LYS A 59 17.73 -12.63 0.68
CA LYS A 59 17.98 -11.18 0.61
C LYS A 59 16.69 -10.37 0.44
N LEU A 60 15.60 -11.02 0.06
CA LEU A 60 14.32 -10.37 -0.15
C LEU A 60 13.59 -10.25 1.19
N GLU A 61 12.89 -9.15 1.36
CA GLU A 61 12.03 -8.88 2.51
C GLU A 61 10.74 -8.25 2.02
N LEU A 62 9.59 -8.76 2.47
CA LEU A 62 8.29 -8.18 2.22
C LEU A 62 7.94 -7.24 3.37
N TRP A 63 7.82 -5.95 3.07
CA TRP A 63 7.41 -4.94 4.05
C TRP A 63 6.02 -4.43 3.70
N HIS A 64 5.05 -4.69 4.57
CA HIS A 64 3.67 -4.23 4.42
C HIS A 64 3.37 -3.04 5.34
N GLN A 65 2.61 -2.09 4.81
CA GLN A 65 2.13 -0.94 5.55
C GLN A 65 0.69 -1.20 6.04
N SER A 66 0.55 -1.58 7.31
CA SER A 66 -0.76 -1.79 7.95
C SER A 66 -1.42 -0.42 8.22
N VAL A 67 -2.19 0.06 7.24
CA VAL A 67 -2.76 1.42 7.27
C VAL A 67 -3.79 1.62 8.37
N ASP A 68 -4.48 0.55 8.78
CA ASP A 68 -5.49 0.57 9.85
C ASP A 68 -4.88 0.40 11.25
N GLY A 69 -3.55 0.35 11.34
CA GLY A 69 -2.85 0.13 12.60
C GLY A 69 -2.57 -1.35 12.84
N GLY A 70 -2.14 -1.66 14.05
CA GLY A 70 -1.86 -3.01 14.52
C GLY A 70 -1.86 -3.05 16.05
N GLY A 71 -1.73 -4.26 16.63
CA GLY A 71 -1.73 -4.46 18.08
C GLY A 71 -3.08 -4.26 18.76
N ALA A 72 -3.06 -3.97 20.06
CA ALA A 72 -4.27 -3.91 20.90
C ALA A 72 -5.28 -2.80 20.50
N ASN A 73 -4.80 -1.75 19.83
CA ASN A 73 -5.61 -0.60 19.41
C ASN A 73 -6.01 -0.67 17.93
N HIS A 74 -5.90 -1.84 17.29
CA HIS A 74 -6.23 -2.01 15.88
C HIS A 74 -7.72 -1.75 15.60
N ILE A 75 -7.99 -0.83 14.68
CA ILE A 75 -9.35 -0.51 14.22
C ILE A 75 -9.41 -0.78 12.73
N GLU A 76 -10.04 -1.89 12.38
CA GLU A 76 -10.31 -2.22 11.00
C GLU A 76 -11.26 -1.18 10.37
N PHE A 77 -10.80 -0.49 9.33
CA PHE A 77 -11.45 0.72 8.81
C PHE A 77 -11.28 0.87 7.28
N MET A 78 -10.08 1.15 6.80
CA MET A 78 -9.81 1.46 5.40
C MET A 78 -9.36 0.26 4.59
N ASP A 79 -8.59 -0.67 5.15
CA ASP A 79 -7.94 -1.73 4.39
C ASP A 79 -8.86 -2.93 4.13
N TRP A 80 -8.50 -3.75 3.14
CA TRP A 80 -9.17 -5.03 2.93
C TRP A 80 -8.83 -5.99 4.07
N PRO A 81 -9.82 -6.73 4.65
CA PRO A 81 -9.56 -7.71 5.69
C PRO A 81 -8.47 -8.72 5.33
N VAL A 82 -8.46 -9.20 4.08
CA VAL A 82 -7.59 -10.28 3.65
C VAL A 82 -6.12 -9.87 3.46
N THR A 83 -5.81 -8.58 3.25
CA THR A 83 -4.50 -8.13 2.74
C THR A 83 -3.33 -8.73 3.51
N GLU A 84 -3.30 -8.57 4.83
CA GLU A 84 -2.19 -9.06 5.67
C GLU A 84 -2.11 -10.60 5.64
N SER A 85 -3.24 -11.29 5.68
CA SER A 85 -3.26 -12.76 5.61
C SER A 85 -2.74 -13.27 4.27
N TYR A 86 -3.12 -12.62 3.16
CA TYR A 86 -2.62 -12.93 1.82
C TYR A 86 -1.10 -12.73 1.74
N ILE A 87 -0.58 -11.59 2.19
CA ILE A 87 0.87 -11.29 2.15
C ILE A 87 1.65 -12.24 3.07
N ASN A 88 1.11 -12.58 4.25
CA ASN A 88 1.72 -13.55 5.14
C ASN A 88 1.89 -14.92 4.48
N GLU A 89 0.86 -15.40 3.78
CA GLU A 89 0.94 -16.67 3.07
C GLU A 89 1.88 -16.61 1.86
N VAL A 90 1.98 -15.46 1.17
CA VAL A 90 2.98 -15.23 0.12
C VAL A 90 4.40 -15.39 0.70
N GLY A 91 4.68 -14.71 1.81
CA GLY A 91 5.96 -14.81 2.51
C GLY A 91 6.27 -16.25 2.90
N LYS A 92 5.31 -16.96 3.49
CA LYS A 92 5.50 -18.36 3.87
C LYS A 92 5.65 -19.31 2.67
N LEU A 93 4.99 -19.05 1.54
CA LEU A 93 5.09 -19.87 0.32
C LEU A 93 6.48 -19.79 -0.28
N PHE A 94 7.04 -18.58 -0.36
CA PHE A 94 8.38 -18.36 -0.93
C PHE A 94 9.50 -18.44 0.11
N GLY A 95 9.19 -18.58 1.40
CA GLY A 95 10.21 -18.56 2.46
C GLY A 95 10.87 -17.19 2.62
N ILE A 96 10.12 -16.12 2.36
CA ILE A 96 10.56 -14.73 2.44
C ILE A 96 10.03 -14.12 3.74
N LYS A 97 10.88 -13.40 4.45
CA LYS A 97 10.50 -12.69 5.67
C LYS A 97 9.45 -11.63 5.36
N THR A 98 8.42 -11.56 6.19
CA THR A 98 7.33 -10.60 6.05
C THR A 98 7.24 -9.77 7.32
N CYS A 99 7.41 -8.46 7.18
CA CYS A 99 7.39 -7.49 8.26
C CYS A 99 6.26 -6.48 8.05
N TYR A 100 5.70 -6.00 9.15
CA TYR A 100 4.60 -5.06 9.17
C TYR A 100 5.01 -3.80 9.91
N GLN A 101 4.45 -2.67 9.50
CA GLN A 101 4.69 -1.39 10.15
C GLN A 101 3.43 -0.53 10.11
N TRP A 102 3.22 0.24 11.17
CA TRP A 102 2.01 1.06 11.30
C TRP A 102 2.23 2.29 12.16
N ARG A 103 1.29 3.22 12.02
CA ARG A 103 1.08 4.32 12.95
C ARG A 103 0.09 3.88 14.04
N ASP A 104 0.31 4.33 15.27
CA ASP A 104 -0.61 4.07 16.39
C ASP A 104 -2.05 4.45 16.05
N GLY A 105 -2.97 3.50 16.22
CA GLY A 105 -4.39 3.61 15.84
C GLY A 105 -4.67 3.85 14.35
N GLY A 106 -3.65 3.76 13.50
CA GLY A 106 -3.75 3.76 12.04
C GLY A 106 -4.43 4.99 11.43
N PHE A 107 -5.09 4.75 10.31
CA PHE A 107 -5.81 5.75 9.54
C PHE A 107 -6.92 6.41 10.36
N PHE A 108 -7.68 5.61 11.12
CA PHE A 108 -8.80 6.12 11.91
C PHE A 108 -8.34 7.16 12.94
N ASN A 109 -7.30 6.86 13.72
CA ASN A 109 -6.79 7.83 14.68
C ASN A 109 -6.17 9.05 14.02
N GLU A 110 -5.47 8.89 12.89
CA GLU A 110 -4.92 10.05 12.17
C GLU A 110 -6.05 10.94 11.60
N LEU A 111 -7.15 10.34 11.10
CA LEU A 111 -8.35 11.05 10.67
C LEU A 111 -9.01 11.80 11.84
N MET A 112 -9.18 11.13 12.97
CA MET A 112 -9.85 11.64 14.17
C MET A 112 -8.95 12.46 15.09
N ARG A 113 -7.70 12.72 14.68
CA ARG A 113 -6.70 13.41 15.49
C ARG A 113 -7.18 14.81 15.88
N LYS A 114 -7.13 15.11 17.18
CA LYS A 114 -7.52 16.40 17.76
C LYS A 114 -6.44 16.85 18.75
N ASP A 115 -5.99 18.09 18.59
CA ASP A 115 -5.01 18.79 19.44
C ASP A 115 -3.85 17.89 19.95
N SER A 116 -3.25 17.13 19.04
CA SER A 116 -2.23 16.14 19.39
C SER A 116 -1.18 16.01 18.29
N LEU A 117 -0.03 15.46 18.67
CA LEU A 117 1.00 15.02 17.71
C LEU A 117 0.46 13.87 16.86
N THR A 118 1.08 13.63 15.71
CA THR A 118 0.81 12.41 14.94
C THR A 118 1.21 11.18 15.76
N GLY A 119 0.47 10.08 15.61
CA GLY A 119 0.66 8.87 16.42
C GLY A 119 2.06 8.30 16.34
N ASP A 120 2.44 7.48 17.32
CA ASP A 120 3.71 6.77 17.33
C ASP A 120 3.81 5.77 16.16
N VAL A 121 5.01 5.27 15.88
CA VAL A 121 5.21 4.25 14.85
C VAL A 121 5.60 2.95 15.51
N TYR A 122 5.09 1.85 14.97
CA TYR A 122 5.43 0.50 15.38
C TYR A 122 5.84 -0.32 14.16
N TYR A 123 6.65 -1.35 14.39
CA TYR A 123 6.95 -2.35 13.37
C TYR A 123 7.22 -3.71 14.00
N THR A 124 7.04 -4.77 13.22
CA THR A 124 7.47 -6.12 13.60
C THR A 124 8.91 -6.36 13.17
N THR A 125 9.73 -6.96 14.03
CA THR A 125 11.02 -7.53 13.65
C THR A 125 10.82 -8.83 12.85
N GLU A 126 11.92 -9.36 12.34
CA GLU A 126 11.96 -10.62 11.60
C GLU A 126 11.54 -11.83 12.45
N ASP A 127 11.67 -11.70 13.77
CA ASP A 127 11.29 -12.72 14.76
C ASP A 127 9.86 -12.50 15.30
N GLY A 128 9.15 -11.48 14.79
CA GLY A 128 7.78 -11.15 15.17
C GLY A 128 7.64 -10.27 16.41
N GLU A 129 8.73 -9.74 16.96
CA GLU A 129 8.67 -8.79 18.07
C GLU A 129 8.14 -7.44 17.61
N ILE A 130 7.33 -6.77 18.44
CA ILE A 130 6.81 -5.43 18.12
C ILE A 130 7.73 -4.38 18.74
N ILE A 131 8.32 -3.53 17.88
CA ILE A 131 9.16 -2.40 18.30
C ILE A 131 8.36 -1.11 18.24
N HIS A 132 8.55 -0.27 19.25
CA HIS A 132 7.93 1.05 19.40
C HIS A 132 8.91 2.18 19.07
N LEU A 133 8.49 3.09 18.19
CA LEU A 133 9.18 4.31 17.84
C LEU A 133 8.31 5.51 18.26
N PRO A 134 8.60 6.18 19.40
CA PRO A 134 7.81 7.31 19.88
C PRO A 134 7.98 8.56 19.00
N THR A 135 6.89 9.28 18.77
CA THR A 135 6.86 10.59 18.12
C THR A 135 7.24 11.67 19.13
N LYS A 136 8.43 12.27 18.98
CA LYS A 136 9.01 13.20 19.96
C LYS A 136 8.90 14.68 19.59
N SER A 137 8.45 14.98 18.39
CA SER A 137 8.50 16.32 17.80
C SER A 137 7.36 16.52 16.80
N GLY A 138 7.02 17.78 16.52
CA GLY A 138 5.96 18.16 15.60
C GLY A 138 5.05 19.22 16.20
N LYS A 139 4.02 19.61 15.44
CA LYS A 139 3.01 20.58 15.88
C LYS A 139 1.77 19.82 16.37
N LEU A 140 1.28 20.17 17.56
CA LEU A 140 -0.06 19.78 18.00
C LEU A 140 -1.06 20.35 16.99
N ASN A 141 -1.92 19.49 16.46
CA ASN A 141 -2.89 19.93 15.45
C ASN A 141 -4.13 19.02 15.48
N THR A 142 -5.19 19.50 14.84
CA THR A 142 -6.43 18.78 14.62
C THR A 142 -6.58 18.48 13.12
N ARG A 143 -6.92 17.23 12.78
CA ARG A 143 -7.18 16.84 11.39
C ARG A 143 -8.66 16.91 11.06
N LEU A 144 -9.47 15.99 11.59
CA LEU A 144 -10.93 15.90 11.39
C LEU A 144 -11.38 16.16 9.95
N LYS A 145 -10.63 15.61 8.99
CA LYS A 145 -10.82 15.86 7.56
C LYS A 145 -10.37 14.66 6.75
N TRP A 146 -11.28 14.11 5.94
CA TRP A 146 -10.93 13.03 5.01
C TRP A 146 -9.80 13.46 4.06
N PRO A 147 -8.93 12.53 3.65
CA PRO A 147 -8.03 12.81 2.54
C PRO A 147 -8.86 12.90 1.27
N ALA A 148 -8.41 13.68 0.30
CA ALA A 148 -9.10 13.83 -0.97
C ALA A 148 -8.18 13.51 -2.15
N MET A 149 -8.78 13.22 -3.31
CA MET A 149 -8.08 12.97 -4.56
C MET A 149 -7.33 14.24 -5.00
N SER A 150 -6.03 14.31 -4.71
CA SER A 150 -5.17 15.45 -5.05
C SER A 150 -3.72 14.99 -5.24
N PRO A 151 -2.95 15.63 -6.14
CA PRO A 151 -1.50 15.46 -6.18
C PRO A 151 -0.80 16.05 -4.94
N ASP A 152 -1.42 17.03 -4.26
CA ASP A 152 -0.89 17.61 -3.03
C ASP A 152 -1.03 16.60 -1.87
N LEU A 153 0.12 16.10 -1.40
CA LEU A 153 0.19 15.14 -0.30
C LEU A 153 -0.35 15.69 1.03
N ARG A 154 -0.47 17.00 1.21
CA ARG A 154 -1.10 17.60 2.40
C ARG A 154 -2.62 17.40 2.39
N ILE A 155 -3.22 17.42 1.19
CA ILE A 155 -4.65 17.11 0.98
C ILE A 155 -4.85 15.60 0.97
N ARG A 156 -3.98 14.87 0.24
CA ARG A 156 -3.92 13.40 0.24
C ARG A 156 -3.05 12.88 1.38
N TRP A 157 -3.37 13.29 2.60
CA TRP A 157 -2.54 13.06 3.77
C TRP A 157 -2.33 11.58 4.12
N CYS A 158 -3.20 10.68 3.65
CA CYS A 158 -3.05 9.25 3.91
C CYS A 158 -1.73 8.68 3.35
N SER A 159 -1.24 9.19 2.22
CA SER A 159 0.06 8.77 1.67
C SER A 159 1.24 9.15 2.58
N PRO A 160 1.49 10.43 2.91
CA PRO A 160 2.63 10.82 3.72
C PRO A 160 2.53 10.35 5.17
N TYR A 161 1.36 10.49 5.82
CA TYR A 161 1.26 10.26 7.26
C TYR A 161 1.12 8.78 7.62
N VAL A 162 0.35 7.98 6.88
CA VAL A 162 0.12 6.58 7.24
C VAL A 162 0.91 5.58 6.39
N LYS A 163 1.77 6.05 5.47
CA LYS A 163 2.64 5.17 4.66
C LYS A 163 4.09 5.64 4.61
N ILE A 164 4.33 6.79 3.98
CA ILE A 164 5.70 7.23 3.66
C ILE A 164 6.49 7.55 4.94
N ASP A 165 5.91 8.33 5.86
CA ASP A 165 6.58 8.66 7.13
C ASP A 165 6.83 7.41 7.97
N VAL A 166 5.84 6.51 8.06
CA VAL A 166 5.97 5.24 8.79
C VAL A 166 7.14 4.43 8.25
N PHE A 167 7.20 4.21 6.93
CA PHE A 167 8.30 3.50 6.28
C PHE A 167 9.65 4.17 6.52
N ARG A 168 9.74 5.49 6.35
CA ARG A 168 10.98 6.23 6.55
C ARG A 168 11.44 6.15 8.00
N ARG A 169 10.53 6.22 8.98
CA ARG A 169 10.85 6.10 10.40
C ARG A 169 11.38 4.71 10.73
N VAL A 170 10.77 3.65 10.20
CA VAL A 170 11.28 2.29 10.40
C VAL A 170 12.64 2.11 9.74
N LEU A 171 12.75 2.40 8.44
CA LEU A 171 14.01 2.25 7.69
C LEU A 171 15.17 3.03 8.33
N ASN A 172 14.89 4.22 8.90
CA ASN A 172 15.90 5.02 9.56
C ASN A 172 16.34 4.48 10.92
N ASN A 173 15.48 3.78 11.65
CA ASN A 173 15.73 3.36 13.04
C ASN A 173 15.92 1.84 13.22
N HIS A 174 15.65 1.04 12.18
CA HIS A 174 15.82 -0.41 12.24
C HIS A 174 17.31 -0.78 12.41
N PRO A 175 17.68 -1.58 13.44
CA PRO A 175 19.07 -1.95 13.68
C PRO A 175 19.74 -2.67 12.50
N LEU A 176 19.00 -3.55 11.81
CA LEU A 176 19.56 -4.33 10.69
C LEU A 176 20.03 -3.45 9.52
N TYR A 177 19.38 -2.32 9.29
CA TYR A 177 19.70 -1.46 8.14
C TYR A 177 20.82 -0.46 8.43
N LYS A 178 21.32 -0.40 9.66
CA LYS A 178 22.38 0.55 10.03
C LYS A 178 23.68 0.23 9.29
N ASP A 179 24.26 1.24 8.66
CA ASP A 179 25.52 1.15 7.92
C ASP A 179 25.51 0.08 6.79
N LYS A 180 24.34 -0.16 6.18
CA LYS A 180 24.11 -1.14 5.10
C LYS A 180 23.89 -0.52 3.72
N LYS A 181 23.93 -1.36 2.68
CA LYS A 181 23.41 -1.10 1.33
C LYS A 181 22.01 -1.68 1.21
N VAL A 182 20.99 -0.83 1.12
CA VAL A 182 19.58 -1.23 1.04
C VAL A 182 18.99 -0.82 -0.30
N LEU A 183 18.28 -1.75 -0.94
CA LEU A 183 17.45 -1.48 -2.12
C LEU A 183 15.98 -1.52 -1.72
N VAL A 184 15.26 -0.42 -1.92
CA VAL A 184 13.82 -0.32 -1.71
C VAL A 184 13.14 -0.47 -3.06
N VAL A 185 12.28 -1.47 -3.19
CA VAL A 185 11.56 -1.82 -4.41
C VAL A 185 10.09 -1.45 -4.28
N THR A 186 9.57 -0.73 -5.25
CA THR A 186 8.16 -0.33 -5.33
C THR A 186 7.59 -0.64 -6.72
N GLY A 187 6.27 -0.85 -6.79
CA GLY A 187 5.59 -1.36 -8.00
C GLY A 187 4.98 -0.28 -8.89
N GLU A 188 5.33 1.00 -8.80
CA GLU A 188 4.72 2.00 -9.68
C GLU A 188 5.16 1.85 -11.14
N ARG A 189 4.20 1.95 -12.05
CA ARG A 189 4.39 1.90 -13.51
C ARG A 189 3.99 3.22 -14.16
N ARG A 190 4.67 3.58 -15.24
CA ARG A 190 4.40 4.79 -16.05
C ARG A 190 3.02 4.77 -16.70
N GLU A 191 2.52 3.57 -17.05
CA GLU A 191 1.18 3.38 -17.61
C GLU A 191 0.05 3.77 -16.64
N GLU A 192 0.29 3.85 -15.33
CA GLU A 192 -0.77 4.04 -14.34
C GLU A 192 -1.30 5.49 -14.22
N SER A 193 -0.54 6.50 -14.66
CA SER A 193 -1.05 7.88 -14.75
C SER A 193 -0.06 8.81 -15.45
N ALA A 194 -0.54 9.98 -15.89
CA ALA A 194 0.31 11.04 -16.44
C ALA A 194 1.37 11.51 -15.43
N ASN A 195 1.05 11.52 -14.13
CA ASN A 195 2.02 11.84 -13.08
C ASN A 195 3.11 10.77 -12.94
N ARG A 196 2.75 9.48 -13.01
CA ARG A 196 3.71 8.36 -12.92
C ARG A 196 4.55 8.21 -14.17
N ALA A 197 4.05 8.66 -15.33
CA ALA A 197 4.80 8.67 -16.59
C ALA A 197 6.16 9.38 -16.48
N LYS A 198 6.32 10.28 -15.51
CA LYS A 198 7.51 11.08 -15.24
C LYS A 198 8.47 10.47 -14.22
N TYR A 199 8.14 9.32 -13.63
CA TYR A 199 8.97 8.72 -12.58
C TYR A 199 10.27 8.16 -13.16
N ALA A 200 11.37 8.39 -12.45
CA ALA A 200 12.63 7.71 -12.68
C ALA A 200 12.51 6.23 -12.32
N GLU A 201 13.25 5.37 -13.03
CA GLU A 201 13.29 3.95 -12.71
C GLU A 201 14.02 3.70 -11.39
N ALA A 202 15.20 4.32 -11.22
CA ALA A 202 16.02 4.20 -10.03
C ALA A 202 16.44 5.56 -9.48
N GLU A 203 16.43 5.73 -8.16
CA GLU A 203 16.75 6.99 -7.49
C GLU A 203 17.54 6.76 -6.19
N ILE A 204 18.25 7.78 -5.71
CA ILE A 204 18.70 7.80 -4.32
C ILE A 204 17.48 8.02 -3.43
N HIS A 205 17.21 7.08 -2.53
CA HIS A 205 16.06 7.17 -1.63
C HIS A 205 16.30 8.24 -0.56
N ALA A 206 15.24 8.91 -0.10
CA ALA A 206 15.34 9.97 0.93
C ALA A 206 15.94 9.52 2.29
N CYS A 207 15.94 8.21 2.58
CA CYS A 207 16.59 7.64 3.77
C CYS A 207 18.10 7.36 3.58
N ASN A 208 18.67 7.71 2.43
CA ASN A 208 20.11 7.62 2.20
C ASN A 208 20.87 8.56 3.15
N SER A 209 22.07 8.15 3.58
CA SER A 209 22.92 8.96 4.45
C SER A 209 24.40 8.74 4.15
N LYS A 210 25.30 9.46 4.81
CA LYS A 210 26.75 9.28 4.66
C LYS A 210 27.25 7.88 5.04
N LYS A 211 26.50 7.16 5.90
CA LYS A 211 26.92 5.84 6.42
C LYS A 211 26.12 4.68 5.84
N ARG A 212 24.93 4.93 5.30
CA ARG A 212 24.00 3.93 4.76
C ARG A 212 23.58 4.33 3.36
N LEU A 213 23.83 3.45 2.39
CA LEU A 213 23.35 3.63 1.03
C LEU A 213 21.93 3.12 0.91
N VAL A 214 21.02 3.94 0.41
CA VAL A 214 19.64 3.51 0.12
C VAL A 214 19.27 3.92 -1.30
N HIS A 215 18.99 2.94 -2.15
CA HIS A 215 18.43 3.14 -3.48
C HIS A 215 16.94 2.83 -3.47
N ALA A 216 16.18 3.55 -4.29
CA ALA A 216 14.80 3.22 -4.64
C ALA A 216 14.78 2.70 -6.08
N TRP A 217 14.01 1.64 -6.35
CA TRP A 217 13.88 1.05 -7.68
C TRP A 217 12.46 0.63 -8.00
N ARG A 218 12.03 0.94 -9.23
CA ARG A 218 10.75 0.57 -9.82
C ARG A 218 11.02 -0.39 -10.99
N PRO A 219 11.27 -1.68 -10.71
CA PRO A 219 11.83 -2.61 -11.69
C PRO A 219 10.91 -2.90 -12.87
N ILE A 220 9.61 -2.68 -12.69
CA ILE A 220 8.57 -2.93 -13.70
C ILE A 220 8.00 -1.62 -14.26
N ILE A 221 8.71 -0.51 -14.11
CA ILE A 221 8.19 0.84 -14.40
C ILE A 221 7.62 1.00 -15.82
N ASP A 222 8.20 0.29 -16.79
CA ASP A 222 7.80 0.30 -18.20
C ASP A 222 6.97 -0.92 -18.62
N TRP A 223 6.58 -1.77 -17.68
CA TRP A 223 5.71 -2.90 -17.99
C TRP A 223 4.30 -2.43 -18.28
N SER A 224 3.68 -3.06 -19.28
CA SER A 224 2.24 -3.00 -19.49
C SER A 224 1.47 -3.80 -18.44
N GLU A 225 0.18 -3.51 -18.26
CA GLU A 225 -0.71 -4.32 -17.41
C GLU A 225 -0.75 -5.80 -17.87
N GLN A 226 -0.64 -6.05 -19.18
CA GLN A 226 -0.59 -7.43 -19.71
C GLN A 226 0.63 -8.17 -19.16
N GLN A 227 1.82 -7.58 -19.21
CA GLN A 227 3.05 -8.22 -18.69
C GLN A 227 2.96 -8.53 -17.19
N VAL A 228 2.23 -7.70 -16.43
CA VAL A 228 1.93 -7.99 -15.02
C VAL A 228 1.06 -9.25 -14.91
N TRP A 229 -0.04 -9.33 -15.66
CA TRP A 229 -0.92 -10.51 -15.61
C TRP A 229 -0.27 -11.78 -16.16
N ASP A 230 0.60 -11.67 -17.17
CA ASP A 230 1.38 -12.80 -17.70
C ASP A 230 2.24 -13.45 -16.60
N MET A 231 2.76 -12.67 -15.65
CA MET A 231 3.53 -13.20 -14.52
C MET A 231 2.67 -14.01 -13.55
N TYR A 232 1.42 -13.60 -13.36
CA TYR A 232 0.43 -14.35 -12.58
C TYR A 232 0.03 -15.63 -13.30
N GLU A 233 -0.28 -15.55 -14.59
CA GLU A 233 -0.68 -16.70 -15.42
C GLU A 233 0.41 -17.77 -15.45
N LYS A 234 1.65 -17.37 -15.74
CA LYS A 234 2.84 -18.25 -15.77
C LYS A 234 2.99 -19.06 -14.48
N ARG A 235 2.54 -18.53 -13.35
CA ARG A 235 2.63 -19.16 -12.02
C ARG A 235 1.32 -19.79 -11.55
N ARG A 236 0.24 -19.61 -12.31
CA ARG A 236 -1.16 -19.82 -11.87
C ARG A 236 -1.42 -19.21 -10.49
N PHE A 237 -0.83 -18.05 -10.24
CA PHE A 237 -0.91 -17.42 -8.93
C PHE A 237 -2.27 -16.74 -8.77
N LEU A 238 -2.93 -16.95 -7.63
CA LEU A 238 -4.18 -16.27 -7.31
C LEU A 238 -3.85 -14.81 -6.97
N PRO A 239 -4.34 -13.83 -7.73
CA PRO A 239 -4.20 -12.44 -7.35
C PRO A 239 -5.04 -12.14 -6.11
N HIS A 240 -4.73 -11.02 -5.45
CA HIS A 240 -5.50 -10.55 -4.32
C HIS A 240 -7.03 -10.57 -4.61
N PRO A 241 -7.88 -11.10 -3.71
CA PRO A 241 -9.31 -11.33 -3.98
C PRO A 241 -10.10 -10.12 -4.48
N ALA A 242 -9.66 -8.90 -4.13
CA ALA A 242 -10.22 -7.66 -4.68
C ALA A 242 -10.27 -7.66 -6.23
N TYR A 243 -9.22 -8.16 -6.90
CA TYR A 243 -9.19 -8.23 -8.36
C TYR A 243 -10.23 -9.21 -8.91
N LEU A 244 -10.44 -10.34 -8.22
CA LEU A 244 -11.47 -11.33 -8.58
C LEU A 244 -12.87 -10.73 -8.44
N LEU A 245 -13.08 -9.84 -7.47
CA LEU A 245 -14.32 -9.08 -7.27
C LEU A 245 -14.48 -7.87 -8.20
N GLY A 246 -13.57 -7.65 -9.15
CA GLY A 246 -13.72 -6.58 -10.13
C GLY A 246 -13.03 -5.27 -9.77
N TRP A 247 -12.31 -5.16 -8.64
CA TRP A 247 -11.48 -3.99 -8.36
C TRP A 247 -10.27 -3.97 -9.29
N ASN A 248 -10.00 -2.81 -9.88
CA ASN A 248 -8.87 -2.64 -10.80
C ASN A 248 -7.54 -2.36 -10.11
N ARG A 249 -7.60 -2.05 -8.81
CA ARG A 249 -6.46 -1.78 -7.94
C ARG A 249 -6.73 -2.31 -6.54
N THR A 250 -5.72 -2.93 -5.94
CA THR A 250 -5.68 -3.21 -4.50
C THR A 250 -5.04 -2.03 -3.77
N SER A 251 -5.78 -0.93 -3.73
CA SER A 251 -5.57 0.11 -2.71
C SER A 251 -6.31 -0.31 -1.43
N CYS A 252 -6.47 0.60 -0.46
CA CYS A 252 -7.42 0.42 0.63
C CYS A 252 -8.84 0.12 0.08
N PHE A 253 -9.66 -0.65 0.80
CA PHE A 253 -11.05 -0.94 0.43
C PHE A 253 -11.88 0.36 0.31
N GLY A 254 -11.75 1.26 1.29
CA GLY A 254 -12.36 2.60 1.30
C GLY A 254 -11.53 3.69 0.63
N CYS A 255 -10.76 3.39 -0.42
CA CYS A 255 -9.80 4.34 -0.99
C CYS A 255 -10.44 5.63 -1.53
N ILE A 256 -9.73 6.75 -1.38
CA ILE A 256 -10.10 8.04 -2.00
C ILE A 256 -10.19 8.00 -3.53
N PHE A 257 -9.53 7.01 -4.13
CA PHE A 257 -9.50 6.76 -5.56
C PHE A 257 -10.61 5.80 -6.02
N SER A 258 -11.50 5.40 -5.12
CA SER A 258 -12.65 4.56 -5.46
C SER A 258 -13.67 5.37 -6.28
N THR A 259 -14.08 4.79 -7.41
CA THR A 259 -15.14 5.31 -8.28
C THR A 259 -16.51 5.12 -7.63
N ALA A 260 -17.55 5.73 -8.19
CA ALA A 260 -18.94 5.48 -7.79
C ALA A 260 -19.26 3.98 -7.76
N ASP A 261 -18.91 3.24 -8.82
CA ASP A 261 -19.07 1.78 -8.87
C ASP A 261 -18.39 1.06 -7.71
N LEU A 262 -17.12 1.39 -7.40
CA LEU A 262 -16.40 0.72 -6.32
C LEU A 262 -17.03 1.00 -4.95
N TRP A 263 -17.62 2.19 -4.75
CA TRP A 263 -18.41 2.50 -3.54
C TRP A 263 -19.73 1.73 -3.50
N ALA A 264 -20.44 1.64 -4.63
CA ALA A 264 -21.66 0.83 -4.74
C ALA A 264 -21.39 -0.65 -4.46
N MET A 265 -20.31 -1.19 -5.03
CA MET A 265 -19.86 -2.57 -4.82
C MET A 265 -19.43 -2.81 -3.37
N MET A 266 -18.72 -1.86 -2.73
CA MET A 266 -18.39 -1.96 -1.31
C MET A 266 -19.65 -1.99 -0.44
N ARG A 267 -20.63 -1.14 -0.74
CA ARG A 267 -21.93 -1.11 -0.05
C ARG A 267 -22.67 -2.45 -0.19
N GLU A 268 -22.60 -3.07 -1.37
CA GLU A 268 -23.20 -4.38 -1.64
C GLU A 268 -22.53 -5.50 -0.84
N ILE A 269 -21.20 -5.65 -0.96
CA ILE A 269 -20.50 -6.82 -0.40
C ILE A 269 -20.15 -6.68 1.09
N ALA A 270 -20.07 -5.44 1.59
CA ALA A 270 -19.65 -5.14 2.96
C ALA A 270 -20.42 -3.93 3.54
N PRO A 271 -21.77 -4.00 3.63
CA PRO A 271 -22.61 -2.87 4.03
C PRO A 271 -22.24 -2.29 5.40
N GLY A 272 -21.87 -3.13 6.37
CA GLY A 272 -21.43 -2.67 7.70
C GLY A 272 -20.16 -1.81 7.64
N ARG A 273 -19.20 -2.17 6.78
CA ARG A 273 -17.99 -1.36 6.58
C ARG A 273 -18.29 -0.07 5.86
N PHE A 274 -19.14 -0.10 4.83
CA PHE A 274 -19.59 1.11 4.14
C PHE A 274 -20.27 2.09 5.12
N ASN A 275 -21.20 1.59 5.94
CA ASN A 275 -21.94 2.40 6.91
C ASN A 275 -21.01 3.03 7.97
N LYS A 276 -19.98 2.30 8.43
CA LYS A 276 -18.97 2.86 9.33
C LYS A 276 -18.25 4.07 8.73
N LEU A 277 -17.94 4.05 7.43
CA LEU A 277 -17.31 5.19 6.74
C LEU A 277 -18.31 6.37 6.62
N VAL A 278 -19.57 6.09 6.32
CA VAL A 278 -20.65 7.09 6.25
C VAL A 278 -20.89 7.76 7.61
N GLU A 279 -20.88 7.00 8.70
CA GLU A 279 -21.03 7.53 10.06
C GLU A 279 -19.91 8.50 10.41
N VAL A 280 -18.66 8.15 10.07
CA VAL A 280 -17.49 9.02 10.28
C VAL A 280 -17.57 10.26 9.39
N GLU A 281 -17.97 10.12 8.12
CA GLU A 281 -18.24 11.26 7.22
C GLU A 281 -19.24 12.25 7.81
N LYS A 282 -20.36 11.74 8.36
CA LYS A 282 -21.37 12.56 9.05
C LYS A 282 -20.81 13.19 10.32
N GLN A 283 -20.05 12.44 11.12
CA GLN A 283 -19.46 12.91 12.37
C GLN A 283 -18.51 14.09 12.15
N ILE A 284 -17.65 14.03 11.14
CA ILE A 284 -16.66 15.08 10.87
C ILE A 284 -17.17 16.17 9.91
N ASN A 285 -18.38 16.00 9.36
CA ASN A 285 -18.99 16.90 8.37
C ASN A 285 -18.05 17.23 7.19
N HIS A 286 -17.39 16.19 6.66
CA HIS A 286 -16.50 16.28 5.52
C HIS A 286 -16.55 14.96 4.78
N THR A 287 -16.40 14.97 3.45
CA THR A 287 -16.41 13.79 2.58
C THR A 287 -15.05 13.58 1.91
N VAL A 288 -14.78 12.34 1.49
CA VAL A 288 -13.63 11.99 0.65
C VAL A 288 -13.75 12.58 -0.78
N ASP A 289 -14.97 12.89 -1.23
CA ASP A 289 -15.24 13.32 -2.59
C ASP A 289 -14.94 14.80 -2.82
N THR A 290 -14.22 15.11 -3.90
CA THR A 290 -13.81 16.47 -4.24
C THR A 290 -14.97 17.37 -4.68
N ASN A 291 -16.08 16.80 -5.15
CA ASN A 291 -17.30 17.52 -5.51
C ASN A 291 -18.28 17.62 -4.34
N ARG A 292 -17.86 17.22 -3.13
CA ARG A 292 -18.65 17.24 -1.90
C ARG A 292 -19.89 16.34 -1.90
N LEU A 293 -19.90 15.31 -2.73
CA LEU A 293 -20.90 14.25 -2.63
C LEU A 293 -20.67 13.43 -1.37
N THR A 294 -21.73 13.12 -0.62
CA THR A 294 -21.62 12.13 0.45
C THR A 294 -21.24 10.76 -0.11
N LEU A 295 -20.68 9.88 0.72
CA LEU A 295 -20.40 8.50 0.32
C LEU A 295 -21.66 7.78 -0.17
N GLU A 296 -22.81 8.06 0.47
CA GLU A 296 -24.12 7.54 0.05
C GLU A 296 -24.48 8.01 -1.37
N GLN A 297 -24.43 9.33 -1.62
CA GLN A 297 -24.70 9.90 -2.94
C GLN A 297 -23.74 9.36 -4.01
N LYS A 298 -22.46 9.23 -3.67
CA LYS A 298 -21.45 8.70 -4.58
C LYS A 298 -21.69 7.22 -4.90
N ALA A 299 -22.12 6.42 -3.94
CA ALA A 299 -22.49 5.02 -4.16
C ALA A 299 -23.79 4.89 -4.98
N ASP A 300 -24.76 5.78 -4.80
CA ASP A 300 -26.01 5.80 -5.58
C ASP A 300 -25.79 6.08 -7.07
N MET A 301 -24.70 6.77 -7.41
CA MET A 301 -24.29 7.01 -8.79
C MET A 301 -23.58 5.82 -9.44
N GLY A 302 -23.24 4.78 -8.67
CA GLY A 302 -22.46 3.64 -9.12
C GLY A 302 -23.30 2.45 -9.57
N SER A 303 -22.70 1.56 -10.34
CA SER A 303 -23.23 0.22 -10.65
C SER A 303 -22.42 -0.89 -9.97
N ILE A 304 -23.09 -2.02 -9.73
CA ILE A 304 -22.47 -3.26 -9.25
C ILE A 304 -22.11 -4.24 -10.39
N ASP A 305 -22.26 -3.83 -11.66
CA ASP A 305 -22.07 -4.70 -12.83
C ASP A 305 -20.67 -5.30 -12.97
N ARG A 306 -19.68 -4.72 -12.29
CA ARG A 306 -18.30 -5.22 -12.25
C ARG A 306 -18.13 -6.44 -11.33
N LEU A 307 -19.05 -6.67 -10.40
CA LEU A 307 -19.02 -7.87 -9.57
C LEU A 307 -19.20 -9.12 -10.45
N PRO A 308 -18.49 -10.21 -10.17
CA PRO A 308 -18.73 -11.49 -10.83
C PRO A 308 -20.19 -11.90 -10.71
N LYS A 309 -20.81 -12.33 -11.83
CA LYS A 309 -22.20 -12.80 -11.86
C LYS A 309 -22.32 -14.33 -11.75
N ASP A 310 -21.18 -15.01 -11.63
CA ASP A 310 -21.11 -16.46 -11.49
C ASP A 310 -21.18 -16.91 -10.02
N SER A 311 -21.31 -18.23 -9.82
CA SER A 311 -21.49 -18.82 -8.49
C SER A 311 -20.31 -18.61 -7.52
N ARG A 312 -19.15 -18.14 -8.01
CA ARG A 312 -17.94 -17.92 -7.20
C ARG A 312 -17.96 -16.57 -6.48
N ILE A 313 -18.91 -15.68 -6.77
CA ILE A 313 -18.98 -14.37 -6.08
C ILE A 313 -18.95 -14.52 -4.56
N ASN A 314 -19.71 -15.45 -3.98
CA ASN A 314 -19.75 -15.67 -2.54
C ASN A 314 -18.40 -16.17 -2.00
N GLN A 315 -17.71 -17.01 -2.76
CA GLN A 315 -16.36 -17.47 -2.43
C GLN A 315 -15.38 -16.30 -2.42
N TRP A 316 -15.42 -15.42 -3.42
CA TRP A 316 -14.52 -14.27 -3.52
C TRP A 316 -14.83 -13.18 -2.49
N VAL A 317 -16.10 -12.94 -2.17
CA VAL A 317 -16.50 -12.05 -1.07
C VAL A 317 -15.98 -12.60 0.25
N SER A 318 -16.18 -13.90 0.51
CA SER A 318 -15.63 -14.57 1.69
C SER A 318 -14.11 -14.45 1.76
N ALA A 319 -13.40 -14.72 0.66
CA ALA A 319 -11.94 -14.62 0.60
C ALA A 319 -11.46 -13.18 0.83
N ALA A 320 -12.14 -12.17 0.28
CA ALA A 320 -11.76 -10.77 0.42
C ALA A 320 -12.04 -10.20 1.83
N LEU A 321 -13.08 -10.70 2.49
CA LEU A 321 -13.57 -10.15 3.76
C LEU A 321 -13.13 -10.92 5.01
N ASN A 322 -12.50 -12.08 4.83
CA ASN A 322 -11.95 -12.87 5.93
C ASN A 322 -10.42 -12.77 5.99
N LYS A 323 -9.86 -13.18 7.14
CA LYS A 323 -8.41 -13.24 7.41
C LYS A 323 -7.83 -14.65 7.28
N ASN A 324 -8.65 -15.59 6.81
CA ASN A 324 -8.30 -16.99 6.68
C ASN A 324 -7.84 -17.23 5.25
N PHE A 325 -6.54 -17.11 5.06
CA PHE A 325 -5.86 -17.40 3.81
C PHE A 325 -4.79 -18.45 4.08
N THR A 326 -4.56 -19.37 3.15
CA THR A 326 -3.51 -20.39 3.26
C THR A 326 -2.64 -20.41 2.02
N LYS A 327 -1.42 -20.98 2.13
CA LYS A 327 -0.54 -21.17 0.96
C LYS A 327 -1.20 -21.93 -0.20
N ALA A 328 -2.12 -22.85 0.11
CA ALA A 328 -2.81 -23.63 -0.91
C ALA A 328 -3.75 -22.74 -1.74
N ASP A 329 -4.31 -21.70 -1.15
CA ASP A 329 -5.21 -20.75 -1.82
C ASP A 329 -4.48 -19.83 -2.81
N LEU A 330 -3.14 -19.71 -2.70
CA LEU A 330 -2.33 -18.86 -3.58
C LEU A 330 -2.09 -19.45 -4.97
N ILE A 331 -2.35 -20.75 -5.16
CA ILE A 331 -2.13 -21.43 -6.43
C ILE A 331 -3.47 -21.91 -6.98
N MET A 332 -3.80 -21.42 -8.17
CA MET A 332 -5.02 -21.80 -8.89
C MET A 332 -4.77 -23.09 -9.68
N ASP A 333 -5.76 -23.99 -9.67
CA ASP A 333 -5.73 -25.18 -10.54
C ASP A 333 -5.67 -24.78 -12.01
N LYS A 334 -6.55 -23.84 -12.38
CA LYS A 334 -6.61 -23.18 -13.68
C LYS A 334 -6.59 -21.68 -13.47
N TRP A 335 -5.60 -21.01 -14.04
CA TRP A 335 -5.55 -19.56 -13.98
C TRP A 335 -6.63 -18.94 -14.88
N GLU A 336 -7.23 -17.86 -14.38
CA GLU A 336 -8.19 -17.06 -15.12
C GLU A 336 -7.90 -15.58 -14.87
N LEU A 337 -7.99 -14.79 -15.93
CA LEU A 337 -7.81 -13.35 -15.84
C LEU A 337 -8.91 -12.76 -14.93
N PRO A 338 -8.56 -12.00 -13.87
CA PRO A 338 -9.52 -11.52 -12.90
C PRO A 338 -10.44 -10.44 -13.48
N ALA A 339 -11.68 -10.35 -12.98
CA ALA A 339 -12.69 -9.38 -13.45
C ALA A 339 -12.24 -7.90 -13.37
N GLY A 340 -11.27 -7.61 -12.50
CA GLY A 340 -10.66 -6.31 -12.31
C GLY A 340 -9.54 -5.95 -13.31
N ALA A 341 -9.06 -6.90 -14.11
CA ALA A 341 -8.00 -6.67 -15.09
C ALA A 341 -8.46 -5.75 -16.24
N PHE A 342 -7.54 -4.95 -16.79
CA PHE A 342 -7.74 -4.07 -17.95
C PHE A 342 -8.92 -3.09 -17.83
N ARG A 343 -9.27 -2.73 -16.60
CA ARG A 343 -10.24 -1.66 -16.30
C ARG A 343 -9.57 -0.28 -16.21
N GLY A 344 -8.28 -0.19 -16.56
CA GLY A 344 -7.47 1.02 -16.58
C GLY A 344 -7.29 1.70 -15.22
N ASN A 345 -6.90 2.97 -15.26
CA ASN A 345 -6.61 3.78 -14.07
C ASN A 345 -7.83 4.54 -13.54
N VAL A 346 -9.05 4.12 -13.91
CA VAL A 346 -10.29 4.83 -13.56
C VAL A 346 -10.34 5.08 -12.05
N GLY A 347 -10.57 6.36 -11.68
CA GLY A 347 -10.57 6.85 -10.31
C GLY A 347 -9.18 7.19 -9.73
N GLY A 348 -8.08 7.00 -10.46
CA GLY A 348 -6.72 7.38 -10.02
C GLY A 348 -6.46 8.88 -10.05
N PRO A 349 -5.34 9.34 -9.46
CA PRO A 349 -4.94 10.73 -9.58
C PRO A 349 -4.63 11.05 -11.04
N VAL A 350 -5.27 12.10 -11.57
CA VAL A 350 -5.01 12.64 -12.91
C VAL A 350 -3.63 13.31 -12.94
#